data_AF-A0A1I5GVL3-F1
#
_entry.id   AF-A0A1I5GVL3-F1
#
_cell.length_a   1.000
_cell.length_b   1.000
_cell.length_c   1.000
_cell.angle_alpha   90.00
_cell.angle_beta   90.00
_cell.angle_gamma   90.00
#
_symmetry.space_group_name_H-M   'P 1'
#
loop_
_entity.id
_entity.type
_entity.pdbx_description
1 polymer ?
#
loop_
_entity_poly.entity_id
_entity_poly.type
_entity_poly.pdbx_seq_one_letter_code
_entity_poly.pdbx_strand_id
1 'polypeptide(L)'
;MDFIFIALGLSTMLLFMFKIEWLFNYKYFLINIFYNIVLFCGSLLMIKYQLGNPKMVVALKMPLISSIVFFLLYILFQKIYKRNPENTFWTFTKKPVQDVIFTLLFWFLGVGLPIYIVA
;
A
#
# COMPACT_ATOMS: atom_id res chain seq x y z
N MET A 1 -4.36 -19.86 6.76
CA MET A 1 -5.27 -18.74 6.41
C MET A 1 -4.85 -17.47 7.15
N ASP A 2 -4.56 -17.55 8.45
CA ASP A 2 -4.29 -16.37 9.29
C ASP A 2 -2.99 -15.61 8.94
N PHE A 3 -1.91 -16.30 8.57
CA PHE A 3 -0.68 -15.65 8.11
C PHE A 3 -0.87 -14.87 6.79
N ILE A 4 -1.79 -15.28 5.93
CA ILE A 4 -2.13 -14.56 4.69
C ILE A 4 -2.94 -13.30 5.03
N PHE A 5 -3.82 -13.36 6.03
CA PHE A 5 -4.54 -12.17 6.51
C PHE A 5 -3.65 -11.20 7.29
N ILE A 6 -2.64 -11.68 8.01
CA ILE A 6 -1.61 -10.85 8.63
C ILE A 6 -0.71 -10.22 7.55
N ALA A 7 -0.40 -10.97 6.48
CA ALA A 7 0.29 -10.46 5.30
C ALA A 7 -0.49 -9.38 4.56
N LEU A 8 -1.79 -9.61 4.40
CA LEU A 8 -2.72 -8.63 3.82
C LEU A 8 -2.90 -7.42 4.75
N GLY A 9 -2.92 -7.64 6.06
CA GLY A 9 -3.00 -6.63 7.13
C GLY A 9 -1.82 -5.64 7.13
N LEU A 10 -0.69 -6.05 6.57
CA LEU A 10 0.47 -5.21 6.30
C LEU A 10 0.50 -4.66 4.86
N SER A 11 -0.50 -4.93 4.02
CA SER A 11 -0.56 -4.27 2.71
C SER A 11 -0.78 -2.77 2.91
N THR A 12 -0.06 -1.97 2.12
CA THR A 12 -0.14 -0.50 2.19
C THR A 12 -1.58 0.00 2.00
N MET A 13 -2.38 -0.70 1.21
CA MET A 13 -3.80 -0.46 1.04
C MET A 13 -4.58 -0.59 2.36
N LEU A 14 -4.42 -1.69 3.10
CA LEU A 14 -5.15 -1.87 4.37
C LEU A 14 -4.66 -0.92 5.45
N LEU A 15 -3.35 -0.64 5.48
CA LEU A 15 -2.80 0.39 6.38
C LEU A 15 -3.37 1.76 6.04
N PHE A 16 -3.44 2.14 4.77
CA PHE A 16 -4.08 3.39 4.35
C PHE A 16 -5.55 3.43 4.78
N MET A 17 -6.28 2.31 4.63
CA MET A 17 -7.70 2.24 4.91
C MET A 17 -8.04 2.32 6.41
N PHE A 18 -7.26 1.68 7.27
CA PHE A 18 -7.61 1.54 8.69
C PHE A 18 -6.66 2.26 9.66
N LYS A 19 -5.40 2.46 9.28
CA LYS A 19 -4.35 3.02 10.16
C LYS A 19 -3.34 3.87 9.38
N ILE A 20 -3.82 4.89 8.66
CA ILE A 20 -2.96 5.75 7.82
C ILE A 20 -1.83 6.39 8.64
N GLU A 21 -2.07 6.68 9.92
CA GLU A 21 -1.08 7.19 10.86
C GLU A 21 0.17 6.30 10.98
N TRP A 22 0.00 4.97 10.81
CA TRP A 22 1.12 4.02 10.84
C TRP A 22 2.01 4.15 9.59
N LEU A 23 1.47 4.64 8.47
CA LEU A 23 2.26 4.94 7.28
C LEU A 23 3.07 6.24 7.43
N PHE A 24 2.67 7.14 8.34
CA PHE A 24 3.42 8.36 8.65
C PHE A 24 4.45 8.16 9.77
N ASN A 25 4.23 7.19 10.64
CA ASN A 25 5.18 6.87 11.70
C ASN A 25 6.36 6.06 11.15
N TYR A 26 7.57 6.60 11.29
CA TYR A 26 8.81 6.02 10.76
C TYR A 26 9.02 4.55 11.15
N LYS A 27 8.71 4.17 12.42
CA LYS A 27 8.90 2.80 12.90
C LYS A 27 7.98 1.82 12.18
N TYR A 28 6.69 2.14 12.09
CA TYR A 28 5.71 1.27 11.45
C TYR A 28 5.86 1.27 9.93
N PHE A 29 6.26 2.40 9.35
CA PHE A 29 6.60 2.50 7.93
C PHE A 29 7.78 1.60 7.55
N LEU A 30 8.87 1.60 8.32
CA LEU A 30 10.01 0.70 8.08
C LEU A 30 9.62 -0.78 8.19
N ILE A 31 8.80 -1.14 9.18
CA ILE A 31 8.29 -2.51 9.32
C ILE A 31 7.47 -2.90 8.09
N ASN A 32 6.58 -2.02 7.62
CA ASN A 32 5.78 -2.24 6.42
C ASN A 32 6.66 -2.42 5.16
N ILE A 33 7.65 -1.55 4.95
CA ILE A 33 8.58 -1.66 3.82
C ILE A 33 9.38 -2.96 3.87
N PHE A 34 9.93 -3.30 5.05
CA PHE A 34 10.67 -4.55 5.22
C PHE A 34 9.81 -5.75 4.89
N TYR A 35 8.56 -5.76 5.38
CA TYR A 35 7.60 -6.81 5.10
C TYR A 35 7.31 -6.94 3.59
N ASN A 36 7.08 -5.82 2.90
CA ASN A 36 6.80 -5.81 1.47
C ASN A 36 8.01 -6.26 0.63
N ILE A 37 9.24 -5.95 1.08
CA ILE A 37 10.46 -6.47 0.45
C ILE A 37 10.57 -7.98 0.63
N VAL A 38 10.30 -8.51 1.83
CA VAL A 38 10.30 -9.96 2.08
C VAL A 38 9.28 -10.67 1.20
N LEU A 39 8.07 -10.13 1.07
CA LEU A 39 7.05 -10.67 0.16
C LEU A 39 7.50 -10.65 -1.30
N PHE A 40 8.11 -9.54 -1.75
CA PHE A 40 8.61 -9.42 -3.11
C PHE A 40 9.73 -10.43 -3.41
N CYS A 41 10.72 -10.57 -2.51
CA CYS A 41 11.78 -11.56 -2.64
C CYS A 41 11.23 -13.00 -2.57
N GLY A 42 10.29 -13.26 -1.67
CA GLY A 42 9.59 -14.54 -1.57
C GLY A 42 8.87 -14.91 -2.86
N SER A 43 8.22 -13.93 -3.49
CA SER A 43 7.59 -14.09 -4.81
C SER A 43 8.59 -14.52 -5.88
N LEU A 44 9.74 -13.86 -5.97
CA LEU A 44 10.78 -14.20 -6.95
C LEU A 44 11.32 -15.63 -6.75
N LEU A 45 11.54 -16.03 -5.50
CA LEU A 45 11.99 -17.39 -5.19
C LEU A 45 10.91 -18.43 -5.53
N MET A 46 9.66 -18.20 -5.15
CA MET A 46 8.55 -19.11 -5.45
C MET A 46 8.34 -19.28 -6.96
N ILE A 47 8.47 -18.21 -7.75
CA ILE A 47 8.42 -18.28 -9.22
C ILE A 47 9.57 -19.14 -9.75
N LYS A 48 10.79 -18.93 -9.25
CA LYS A 48 11.98 -19.68 -9.69
C LYS A 48 11.86 -21.19 -9.43
N TYR A 49 11.26 -21.57 -8.31
CA TYR A 49 11.08 -22.97 -7.91
C TYR A 49 9.71 -23.55 -8.30
N GLN A 50 8.88 -22.80 -9.04
CA GLN A 50 7.51 -23.19 -9.43
C GLN A 50 6.63 -23.62 -8.24
N LEU A 51 6.78 -22.94 -7.10
CA LEU A 51 6.04 -23.24 -5.88
C LEU A 51 4.74 -22.42 -5.81
N GLY A 52 3.62 -23.11 -5.70
CA GLY A 52 2.30 -22.51 -5.52
C GLY A 52 1.63 -22.04 -6.82
N ASN A 53 0.49 -21.36 -6.69
CA ASN A 53 -0.24 -20.85 -7.85
C ASN A 53 0.48 -19.60 -8.41
N PRO A 54 0.90 -19.59 -9.68
CA PRO A 54 1.67 -18.48 -10.25
C PRO A 54 0.94 -17.14 -10.15
N LYS A 55 -0.39 -17.12 -10.27
CA LYS A 55 -1.18 -15.88 -10.14
C LYS A 55 -1.12 -15.31 -8.73
N MET A 56 -1.19 -16.15 -7.71
CA MET A 56 -1.08 -15.72 -6.31
C MET A 56 0.33 -15.28 -5.95
N VAL A 57 1.34 -16.01 -6.44
CA VAL A 57 2.74 -15.68 -6.17
C VAL A 57 3.10 -14.32 -6.78
N VAL A 58 2.61 -14.03 -7.99
CA VAL A 58 2.84 -12.75 -8.67
C VAL A 58 2.14 -11.59 -7.94
N ALA A 59 0.93 -11.82 -7.37
CA ALA A 59 0.22 -10.84 -6.54
C ALA A 59 0.98 -10.38 -5.29
N LEU A 60 1.91 -11.18 -4.75
CA LEU A 60 2.75 -10.79 -3.61
C LEU A 60 3.69 -9.60 -3.91
N LYS A 61 3.84 -9.22 -5.18
CA LYS A 61 4.60 -8.03 -5.60
C LYS A 61 3.78 -6.74 -5.46
N MET A 62 2.45 -6.83 -5.45
CA MET A 62 1.55 -5.67 -5.43
C MET A 62 1.74 -4.75 -4.22
N PRO A 63 1.91 -5.25 -2.98
CA PRO A 63 2.06 -4.39 -1.80
C PRO A 63 3.26 -3.44 -1.88
N LEU A 64 4.38 -3.88 -2.44
CA LEU A 64 5.58 -3.06 -2.61
C LEU A 64 5.34 -1.92 -3.60
N ILE A 65 4.68 -2.21 -4.73
CA ILE A 65 4.31 -1.19 -5.72
C ILE A 65 3.36 -0.17 -5.08
N SER A 66 2.38 -0.65 -4.31
CA SER A 66 1.44 0.20 -3.56
C SER A 66 2.17 1.10 -2.56
N SER A 67 3.17 0.59 -1.83
CA SER A 67 4.02 1.40 -0.93
C SER A 67 4.74 2.52 -1.66
N ILE A 68 5.33 2.22 -2.82
CA ILE A 68 6.07 3.20 -3.61
C ILE A 68 5.13 4.31 -4.08
N VAL A 69 3.96 3.95 -4.61
CA VAL A 69 2.96 4.92 -5.05
C VAL A 69 2.46 5.77 -3.88
N PHE A 70 2.16 5.16 -2.73
CA PHE A 70 1.78 5.90 -1.53
C PHE A 70 2.83 6.94 -1.15
N PHE A 71 4.09 6.53 -1.12
CA PHE A 71 5.21 7.40 -0.72
C PHE A 71 5.38 8.59 -1.68
N LEU A 72 5.30 8.34 -2.99
CA LEU A 72 5.36 9.39 -4.00
C LEU A 72 4.22 10.40 -3.84
N LEU A 73 2.98 9.91 -3.71
CA LEU A 73 1.82 10.77 -3.49
C LEU A 73 1.94 11.55 -2.19
N TYR A 74 2.41 10.90 -1.12
CA TYR A 74 2.58 11.51 0.19
C TYR A 74 3.59 12.65 0.18
N ILE A 75 4.76 12.46 -0.44
CA ILE A 75 5.76 13.52 -0.60
C ILE A 75 5.18 14.71 -1.38
N LEU A 76 4.48 14.43 -2.49
CA LEU A 76 3.86 15.48 -3.29
C LEU A 76 2.82 16.25 -2.47
N PHE A 77 1.97 15.55 -1.72
CA PHE A 77 0.97 16.16 -0.86
C PHE A 77 1.59 17.03 0.23
N GLN A 78 2.60 16.52 0.95
CA GLN A 78 3.31 17.28 1.97
C GLN A 78 4.00 18.53 1.38
N LYS A 79 4.58 18.42 0.19
CA LYS A 79 5.25 19.56 -0.46
C LYS A 79 4.28 20.68 -0.80
N ILE A 80 3.06 20.35 -1.20
CA ILE A 80 2.02 21.33 -1.59
C ILE A 80 1.30 21.89 -0.37
N TYR A 81 0.90 21.02 0.57
CA TYR A 81 -0.04 21.38 1.65
C TYR A 81 0.59 21.47 3.04
N LYS A 82 1.88 21.10 3.19
CA LYS A 82 2.65 21.14 4.45
C LYS A 82 1.99 20.44 5.64
N ARG A 83 1.15 19.44 5.37
CA ARG A 83 0.47 18.61 6.37
C ARG A 83 0.32 17.18 5.87
N ASN A 84 -0.04 16.26 6.77
CA ASN A 84 -0.36 14.88 6.40
C ASN A 84 -1.77 14.78 5.78
N PRO A 85 -1.95 13.93 4.77
CA PRO A 85 -3.27 13.63 4.25
C PRO A 85 -4.05 12.77 5.24
N GLU A 86 -5.35 12.99 5.32
CA GLU A 86 -6.26 12.20 6.15
C GLU A 86 -7.07 11.24 5.29
N ASN A 87 -7.41 10.08 5.84
CA ASN A 87 -8.27 9.14 5.12
C ASN A 87 -9.73 9.63 5.14
N THR A 88 -10.30 9.79 3.95
CA THR A 88 -11.66 10.31 3.73
C THR A 88 -12.68 9.24 3.35
N PHE A 89 -12.27 7.98 3.12
CA PHE A 89 -13.14 6.94 2.55
C PHE A 89 -14.22 6.44 3.54
N TRP A 90 -13.95 6.52 4.85
CA TRP A 90 -14.83 6.01 5.91
C TRP A 90 -15.26 7.08 6.92
N THR A 91 -14.85 8.33 6.71
CA THR A 91 -15.19 9.44 7.60
C THR A 91 -16.23 10.33 6.92
N PHE A 92 -17.49 10.26 7.38
CA PHE A 92 -18.61 11.09 6.88
C PHE A 92 -18.51 12.57 7.31
N THR A 93 -17.33 13.03 7.74
CA THR A 93 -17.09 14.40 8.14
C THR A 93 -16.69 15.25 6.94
N LYS A 94 -16.97 16.56 6.99
CA LYS A 94 -16.51 17.51 5.96
C LYS A 94 -14.98 17.55 5.98
N LYS A 95 -14.35 16.71 5.17
CA LYS A 95 -12.90 16.70 5.00
C LYS A 95 -12.51 17.70 3.89
N PRO A 96 -11.31 18.31 4.00
CA PRO A 96 -10.78 19.16 2.95
C PRO A 96 -10.73 18.41 1.61
N VAL A 97 -11.10 19.09 0.51
CA VAL A 97 -11.13 18.51 -0.85
C VAL A 97 -9.78 17.89 -1.24
N GLN A 98 -8.68 18.44 -0.71
CA GLN A 98 -7.33 17.93 -0.95
C GLN A 98 -7.15 16.48 -0.45
N ASP A 99 -7.73 16.14 0.70
CA ASP A 99 -7.64 14.79 1.27
C ASP A 99 -8.48 13.79 0.48
N VAL A 100 -9.61 14.25 -0.07
CA VAL A 100 -10.46 13.46 -0.98
C VAL A 100 -9.71 13.17 -2.28
N ILE A 101 -9.06 14.18 -2.86
CA ILE A 101 -8.24 14.01 -4.07
C ILE A 101 -7.08 13.04 -3.81
N PHE A 102 -6.38 13.19 -2.67
CA PHE A 102 -5.30 12.27 -2.29
C PHE A 102 -5.81 10.83 -2.18
N THR A 103 -6.94 10.65 -1.50
CA THR A 103 -7.56 9.34 -1.30
C THR A 103 -7.94 8.70 -2.64
N LEU A 104 -8.59 9.46 -3.53
CA LEU A 104 -8.96 8.97 -4.86
C LEU A 104 -7.73 8.61 -5.70
N LEU A 105 -6.69 9.46 -5.71
CA LEU A 105 -5.44 9.19 -6.40
C LEU A 105 -4.75 7.93 -5.88
N PHE A 106 -4.71 7.75 -4.56
CA PHE A 106 -4.13 6.55 -3.97
C PHE A 106 -4.95 5.29 -4.28
N TRP A 107 -6.28 5.36 -4.32
CA TRP A 107 -7.09 4.23 -4.77
C TRP A 107 -6.83 3.88 -6.23
N PHE A 108 -6.81 4.89 -7.11
CA PHE A 108 -6.62 4.65 -8.54
C PHE A 108 -5.19 4.17 -8.86
N LEU A 109 -4.18 4.84 -8.33
CA LEU A 109 -2.78 4.54 -8.62
C LEU A 109 -2.19 3.53 -7.64
N GLY A 110 -2.45 3.66 -6.35
CA GLY A 110 -1.88 2.79 -5.32
C GLY A 110 -2.51 1.40 -5.25
N VAL A 111 -3.74 1.22 -5.74
CA VAL A 111 -4.42 -0.09 -5.83
C VAL A 111 -4.59 -0.53 -7.29
N GLY A 112 -5.06 0.35 -8.17
CA GLY A 112 -5.29 0.01 -9.58
C GLY A 112 -4.01 -0.30 -10.37
N LEU A 113 -2.94 0.47 -10.19
CA LEU A 113 -1.68 0.29 -10.95
C LEU A 113 -0.96 -1.03 -10.60
N PRO A 114 -0.83 -1.45 -9.31
CA PRO A 114 -0.34 -2.78 -9.00
C PRO A 114 -1.16 -3.90 -9.64
N ILE A 115 -2.50 -3.77 -9.68
CA ILE A 115 -3.35 -4.77 -10.33
C ILE A 115 -3.02 -4.85 -11.82
N TYR A 116 -2.91 -3.71 -12.51
CA TYR A 116 -2.61 -3.68 -13.95
C TYR A 116 -1.21 -4.21 -14.31
N ILE A 117 -0.19 -3.91 -13.51
CA ILE A 117 1.20 -4.34 -13.78
C ILE A 117 1.40 -5.84 -13.53
N VAL A 118 0.63 -6.40 -12.59
CA VAL A 118 0.86 -7.73 -12.04
C VAL A 118 -0.18 -8.75 -12.56
N ALA A 119 -1.34 -8.32 -13.07
CA ALA A 119 -2.34 -9.17 -13.72
C ALA A 119 -1.89 -9.65 -15.10
#